data_AF-K9XSC3-F1
#
_entry.id   AF-K9XSC3-F1
#
_cell.length_a   1.000
_cell.length_b   1.000
_cell.length_c   1.000
_cell.angle_alpha   90.00
_cell.angle_beta   90.00
_cell.angle_gamma   90.00
#
_symmetry.space_group_name_H-M   'P 1'
#
loop_
_entity.id
_entity.type
_entity.pdbx_description
1 polymer ?
#
loop_
_entity_poly.entity_id
_entity_poly.type
_entity_poly.pdbx_seq_one_letter_code
_entity_poly.pdbx_strand_id
1 'polypeptide(L)'
;MSKLKISQLKFKLTQNYSLKKILKRLFFFLFSIVVIVGSICLGNKISQAQNLLIVQNNNSQIEQEVYLKNCASCHTPIPAEVLPTETWQKILQQPQQHYGQTLPSIDRISLRLMWNYLKTFSRPLLPGEPQPEYVTNSRYFKALHPQVDLPQPVTHKSCLICHPGAKQLDYRSLNTEWQ
;
A
#
# COMPACT_ATOMS: atom_id res chain seq x y z
N MET A 1 -60.24 -14.81 -59.96
CA MET A 1 -58.80 -15.08 -59.76
C MET A 1 -58.05 -14.11 -58.82
N SER A 2 -58.60 -12.95 -58.44
CA SER A 2 -57.87 -11.91 -57.66
C SER A 2 -57.80 -12.16 -56.14
N LYS A 3 -58.83 -12.73 -55.50
CA LYS A 3 -58.89 -12.92 -54.03
C LYS A 3 -57.85 -13.92 -53.49
N LEU A 4 -57.52 -14.97 -54.26
CA LEU A 4 -56.53 -15.99 -53.84
C LEU A 4 -55.09 -15.43 -53.78
N LYS A 5 -54.71 -14.58 -54.75
CA LYS A 5 -53.38 -13.94 -54.79
C LYS A 5 -53.17 -12.98 -53.61
N ILE A 6 -54.23 -12.27 -53.19
CA ILE A 6 -54.17 -11.31 -52.08
C ILE A 6 -54.07 -12.03 -50.72
N SER A 7 -54.74 -13.17 -50.53
CA SER A 7 -54.63 -13.94 -49.27
C SER A 7 -53.24 -14.55 -49.11
N GLN A 8 -52.65 -15.07 -50.20
CA GLN A 8 -51.28 -15.59 -50.17
C GLN A 8 -50.23 -14.50 -49.93
N LEU A 9 -50.43 -13.29 -50.47
CA LEU A 9 -49.53 -12.17 -50.21
C LEU A 9 -49.61 -11.69 -48.75
N LYS A 10 -50.82 -11.59 -48.20
CA LYS A 10 -51.03 -11.24 -46.77
C LYS A 10 -50.42 -12.28 -45.83
N PHE A 11 -50.58 -13.57 -46.13
CA PHE A 11 -49.98 -14.66 -45.34
C PHE A 11 -48.44 -14.62 -45.37
N LYS A 12 -47.85 -14.36 -46.55
CA LYS A 12 -46.38 -14.26 -46.70
C LYS A 12 -45.82 -13.03 -45.98
N LEU A 13 -46.54 -11.90 -46.00
CA LEU A 13 -46.15 -10.67 -45.29
C LEU A 13 -46.27 -10.82 -43.76
N THR A 14 -47.33 -11.44 -43.24
CA THR A 14 -47.51 -11.68 -41.80
C THR A 14 -46.49 -12.70 -41.26
N GLN A 15 -46.15 -13.74 -42.03
CA GLN A 15 -45.12 -14.71 -41.67
C GLN A 15 -43.72 -14.06 -41.61
N ASN A 16 -43.39 -13.18 -42.58
CA ASN A 16 -42.11 -12.46 -42.61
C ASN A 16 -42.00 -11.43 -41.46
N TYR A 17 -43.12 -10.78 -41.09
CA TYR A 17 -43.18 -9.88 -39.94
C TYR A 17 -43.00 -10.61 -38.61
N SER A 18 -43.64 -11.78 -38.44
CA SER A 18 -43.49 -12.63 -37.25
C SER A 18 -42.05 -13.16 -37.09
N LEU A 19 -41.43 -13.61 -38.19
CA LEU A 19 -40.05 -14.11 -38.19
C LEU A 19 -39.03 -13.02 -37.81
N LYS A 20 -39.16 -11.81 -38.38
CA LYS A 20 -38.32 -10.65 -38.01
C LYS A 20 -38.49 -10.25 -36.55
N LYS A 21 -39.71 -10.36 -35.99
CA LYS A 21 -40.00 -10.06 -34.58
C LYS A 21 -39.33 -11.06 -33.64
N ILE A 22 -39.32 -12.35 -33.99
CA ILE A 22 -38.62 -13.41 -33.25
C ILE A 22 -37.11 -13.20 -33.32
N LEU A 23 -36.56 -12.94 -34.52
CA LEU A 23 -35.12 -12.71 -34.71
C LEU A 23 -34.61 -11.51 -33.90
N LYS A 24 -35.39 -10.41 -33.85
CA LYS A 24 -35.05 -9.21 -33.06
C LYS A 24 -35.08 -9.50 -31.55
N ARG A 25 -36.07 -10.28 -31.07
CA ARG A 25 -36.12 -10.74 -29.67
C ARG A 25 -34.92 -11.64 -29.32
N LEU A 26 -34.55 -12.56 -30.20
CA LEU A 26 -33.39 -13.44 -30.03
C LEU A 26 -32.09 -12.63 -29.96
N PHE A 27 -31.94 -11.62 -30.83
CA PHE A 27 -30.80 -10.71 -30.82
C PHE A 27 -30.71 -9.92 -29.50
N PHE A 28 -31.81 -9.33 -29.03
CA PHE A 28 -31.83 -8.64 -27.74
C PHE A 28 -31.53 -9.58 -26.56
N PHE A 29 -32.00 -10.83 -26.61
CA PHE A 29 -31.74 -11.83 -25.59
C PHE A 29 -30.26 -12.23 -25.55
N LEU A 30 -29.66 -12.49 -26.71
CA LEU A 30 -28.22 -12.80 -26.84
C LEU A 30 -27.35 -11.62 -26.40
N PHE A 31 -27.70 -10.39 -26.80
CA PHE A 31 -27.01 -9.18 -26.37
C PHE A 31 -27.07 -9.00 -24.85
N SER A 32 -28.25 -9.22 -24.24
CA SER A 32 -28.42 -9.19 -22.79
C SER A 32 -27.54 -10.23 -22.08
N ILE A 33 -27.44 -11.45 -22.62
CA ILE A 33 -26.56 -12.49 -22.08
C ILE A 33 -25.10 -12.06 -22.12
N VAL A 34 -24.64 -11.50 -23.24
CA VAL A 34 -23.26 -11.00 -23.38
C VAL A 34 -22.94 -9.91 -22.36
N VAL A 35 -23.86 -8.96 -22.14
CA VAL A 35 -23.71 -7.90 -21.14
C VAL A 35 -23.65 -8.46 -19.72
N ILE A 36 -24.51 -9.43 -19.38
CA ILE A 36 -24.53 -10.05 -18.05
C ILE A 36 -23.25 -10.83 -17.79
N VAL A 37 -22.82 -11.67 -18.74
CA VAL A 37 -21.57 -12.45 -18.62
C VAL A 37 -20.35 -11.53 -18.53
N GLY A 38 -20.30 -10.49 -19.37
CA GLY A 38 -19.23 -9.48 -19.32
C GLY A 38 -19.15 -8.78 -17.95
N SER A 39 -20.30 -8.42 -17.38
CA SER A 39 -20.38 -7.79 -16.05
C SER A 39 -19.89 -8.72 -14.94
N ILE A 40 -20.24 -10.00 -14.98
CA ILE A 40 -19.77 -11.01 -14.00
C ILE A 40 -18.25 -11.20 -14.11
N CYS A 41 -17.71 -11.31 -15.33
CA CYS A 41 -16.27 -11.46 -15.55
C CYS A 41 -15.46 -10.25 -15.08
N LEU A 42 -15.97 -9.02 -15.26
CA LEU A 42 -15.32 -7.81 -14.72
C LEU A 42 -15.42 -7.75 -13.19
N GLY A 43 -16.59 -8.05 -12.63
CA GLY A 43 -16.83 -8.02 -11.18
C GLY A 43 -15.87 -8.91 -10.39
N ASN A 44 -15.63 -10.14 -10.84
CA ASN A 44 -14.73 -11.08 -10.17
C ASN A 44 -13.27 -10.57 -10.11
N LYS A 45 -12.79 -9.92 -11.17
CA LYS A 45 -11.44 -9.36 -11.21
C LYS A 45 -11.29 -8.17 -10.25
N ILE A 46 -12.32 -7.32 -10.17
CA ILE A 46 -12.33 -6.16 -9.28
C ILE A 46 -12.34 -6.61 -7.81
N SER A 47 -13.19 -7.59 -7.45
CA SER A 47 -13.24 -8.13 -6.09
C SER A 47 -11.92 -8.80 -5.67
N GLN A 48 -11.24 -9.50 -6.59
CA GLN A 48 -9.94 -10.10 -6.30
C GLN A 48 -8.86 -9.04 -6.05
N ALA A 49 -8.81 -7.97 -6.85
CA ALA A 49 -7.88 -6.87 -6.65
C ALA A 49 -8.13 -6.13 -5.32
N GLN A 50 -9.39 -5.89 -4.95
CA GLN A 50 -9.76 -5.28 -3.67
C GLN A 50 -9.32 -6.13 -2.47
N ASN A 51 -9.52 -7.44 -2.52
CA ASN A 51 -9.07 -8.35 -1.46
C ASN A 51 -7.54 -8.34 -1.28
N LEU A 52 -6.77 -8.25 -2.37
CA LEU A 52 -5.30 -8.14 -2.30
C LEU A 52 -4.86 -6.84 -1.60
N LEU A 53 -5.52 -5.72 -1.91
CA LEU A 53 -5.22 -4.43 -1.28
C LEU A 53 -5.54 -4.45 0.23
N ILE A 54 -6.66 -5.08 0.63
CA ILE A 54 -7.04 -5.22 2.04
C ILE A 54 -6.02 -6.09 2.79
N VAL A 55 -5.65 -7.24 2.23
CA VAL A 55 -4.66 -8.14 2.85
C VAL A 55 -3.29 -7.45 2.96
N GLN A 56 -2.86 -6.72 1.93
CA GLN A 56 -1.60 -5.98 1.98
C GLN A 56 -1.61 -4.86 3.03
N ASN A 57 -2.71 -4.10 3.14
CA ASN A 57 -2.85 -3.05 4.14
C ASN A 57 -2.82 -3.63 5.56
N ASN A 58 -3.59 -4.70 5.80
CA ASN A 58 -3.60 -5.39 7.10
C ASN A 58 -2.20 -5.91 7.49
N ASN A 59 -1.47 -6.50 6.54
CA ASN A 59 -0.12 -6.98 6.79
C ASN A 59 0.84 -5.83 7.11
N SER A 60 0.78 -4.72 6.35
CA SER A 60 1.60 -3.54 6.61
C SER A 60 1.35 -2.96 8.00
N GLN A 61 0.08 -2.92 8.44
CA GLN A 61 -0.27 -2.45 9.78
C GLN A 61 0.30 -3.37 10.86
N ILE A 62 0.14 -4.69 10.72
CA ILE A 62 0.69 -5.68 11.66
C ILE A 62 2.22 -5.55 11.77
N GLU A 63 2.91 -5.44 10.63
CA GLU A 63 4.36 -5.29 10.59
C GLU A 63 4.82 -3.99 11.28
N GLN A 64 4.10 -2.87 11.08
CA GLN A 64 4.35 -1.61 11.78
C GLN A 64 4.09 -1.71 13.29
N GLU A 65 3.03 -2.40 13.71
CA GLU A 65 2.72 -2.61 15.13
C GLU A 65 3.81 -3.43 15.82
N VAL A 66 4.32 -4.47 15.17
CA VAL A 66 5.45 -5.25 15.68
C VAL A 66 6.71 -4.40 15.76
N TYR A 67 6.98 -3.55 14.74
CA TYR A 67 8.06 -2.58 14.79
C TYR A 67 7.95 -1.65 16.00
N LEU A 68 6.78 -1.03 16.20
CA LEU A 68 6.54 -0.14 17.34
C LEU A 68 6.73 -0.86 18.68
N LYS A 69 6.18 -2.07 18.84
CA LYS A 69 6.28 -2.85 20.08
C LYS A 69 7.73 -3.12 20.49
N ASN A 70 8.61 -3.35 19.53
CA ASN A 70 10.01 -3.70 19.79
C ASN A 70 10.94 -2.47 19.82
N CYS A 71 10.71 -1.49 18.95
CA CYS A 71 11.62 -0.35 18.74
C CYS A 71 11.19 0.94 19.46
N ALA A 72 9.96 1.03 19.98
CA ALA A 72 9.48 2.19 20.75
C ALA A 72 9.60 2.00 22.29
N SER A 73 10.25 0.93 22.75
CA SER A 73 10.36 0.57 24.17
C SER A 73 11.40 1.41 24.94
N CYS A 74 12.51 1.77 24.30
CA CYS A 74 13.61 2.52 24.93
C CYS A 74 13.70 3.98 24.44
N HIS A 75 13.30 4.24 23.20
CA HIS A 75 13.37 5.55 22.57
C HIS A 75 12.16 5.79 21.65
N THR A 76 12.01 7.01 21.13
CA THR A 76 10.97 7.28 20.12
C THR A 76 11.23 6.41 18.88
N PRO A 77 10.21 5.81 18.26
CA PRO A 77 10.42 4.97 17.08
C PRO A 77 10.93 5.85 15.94
N ILE A 78 12.07 5.49 15.37
CA ILE A 78 12.71 6.22 14.27
C ILE A 78 12.01 5.83 12.95
N PRO A 79 11.58 6.76 12.09
CA PRO A 79 10.91 6.41 10.83
C PRO A 79 11.82 5.58 9.92
N ALA A 80 11.26 4.60 9.21
CA ALA A 80 12.05 3.75 8.31
C ALA A 80 12.74 4.55 7.20
N GLU A 81 12.13 5.67 6.81
CA GLU A 81 12.55 6.56 5.73
C GLU A 81 13.85 7.31 6.04
N VAL A 82 14.22 7.49 7.31
CA VAL A 82 15.36 8.35 7.68
C VAL A 82 16.70 7.62 7.69
N LEU A 83 16.70 6.30 7.54
CA LEU A 83 17.92 5.47 7.43
C LEU A 83 17.86 4.56 6.20
N PRO A 84 19.02 4.24 5.60
CA PRO A 84 19.08 3.30 4.50
C PRO A 84 18.68 1.88 4.91
N THR A 85 18.18 1.10 3.96
CA THR A 85 17.81 -0.32 4.15
C THR A 85 18.94 -1.14 4.75
N GLU A 86 20.18 -0.90 4.33
CA GLU A 86 21.38 -1.59 4.79
C GLU A 86 21.73 -1.23 6.24
N THR A 87 21.47 0.02 6.67
CA THR A 87 21.62 0.43 8.07
C THR A 87 20.59 -0.26 8.95
N TRP A 88 19.34 -0.34 8.53
CA TRP A 88 18.33 -1.12 9.25
C TRP A 88 18.70 -2.59 9.37
N GLN A 89 19.17 -3.18 8.28
CA GLN A 89 19.61 -4.57 8.26
C GLN A 89 20.73 -4.81 9.28
N LYS A 90 21.75 -3.94 9.31
CA LYS A 90 22.86 -4.03 10.26
C LYS A 90 22.37 -3.96 11.71
N ILE A 91 21.48 -3.00 12.02
CA ILE A 91 20.91 -2.82 13.37
C ILE A 91 20.18 -4.10 13.82
N LEU A 92 19.36 -4.69 12.95
CA LEU A 92 18.60 -5.91 13.27
C LEU A 92 19.50 -7.15 13.39
N GLN A 93 20.61 -7.21 12.67
CA GLN A 93 21.56 -8.33 12.72
C GLN A 93 22.50 -8.28 13.93
N GLN A 94 22.66 -7.11 14.54
CA GLN A 94 23.61 -6.86 15.63
C GLN A 94 22.89 -6.31 16.87
N PRO A 95 21.91 -7.04 17.46
CA PRO A 95 21.13 -6.54 18.61
C PRO A 95 21.98 -6.28 19.87
N GLN A 96 23.18 -6.84 19.96
CA GLN A 96 24.14 -6.58 21.03
C GLN A 96 24.91 -5.26 20.85
N GLN A 97 24.79 -4.62 19.68
CA GLN A 97 25.47 -3.38 19.33
C GLN A 97 24.42 -2.30 19.05
N HIS A 98 23.64 -1.96 20.08
CA HIS A 98 22.58 -0.96 19.98
C HIS A 98 22.96 0.30 20.76
N TYR A 99 24.02 0.99 20.31
CA TYR A 99 24.47 2.29 20.83
C TYR A 99 24.73 2.30 22.36
N GLY A 100 25.50 1.31 22.83
CA GLY A 100 25.80 1.15 24.25
C GLY A 100 24.73 0.36 25.03
N GLN A 101 23.71 -0.16 24.35
CA GLN A 101 22.72 -1.08 24.90
C GLN A 101 22.76 -2.43 24.20
N THR A 102 22.33 -3.46 24.91
CA THR A 102 22.05 -4.79 24.37
C THR A 102 20.55 -5.00 24.37
N LEU A 103 19.98 -5.24 23.20
CA LEU A 103 18.56 -5.54 23.07
C LEU A 103 18.27 -6.95 23.61
N PRO A 104 17.08 -7.17 24.22
CA PRO A 104 16.62 -8.50 24.54
C PRO A 104 16.51 -9.37 23.28
N SER A 105 16.52 -10.68 23.45
CA SER A 105 16.32 -11.61 22.34
C SER A 105 14.95 -11.36 21.68
N ILE A 106 14.95 -11.16 20.37
CA ILE A 106 13.74 -10.96 19.56
C ILE A 106 13.45 -12.26 18.82
N ASP A 107 12.21 -12.74 18.91
CA ASP A 107 11.82 -13.97 18.20
C ASP A 107 11.89 -13.80 16.68
N ARG A 108 12.07 -14.92 15.97
CA ARG A 108 12.29 -14.90 14.51
C ARG A 108 11.10 -14.35 13.71
N ILE A 109 9.87 -14.51 14.22
CA ILE A 109 8.68 -14.02 13.53
C ILE A 109 8.63 -12.50 13.64
N SER A 110 8.82 -11.96 14.86
CA SER A 110 8.89 -10.52 15.09
C SER A 110 10.01 -9.88 14.27
N LEU A 111 11.20 -10.50 14.25
CA LEU A 111 12.33 -10.00 13.46
C LEU A 111 11.99 -9.91 11.96
N ARG A 112 11.31 -10.93 11.41
CA ARG A 112 10.90 -10.94 10.01
C ARG A 112 9.86 -9.87 9.70
N LEU A 113 8.86 -9.69 10.56
CA LEU A 113 7.81 -8.68 10.37
C LEU A 113 8.38 -7.27 10.44
N MET A 114 9.25 -6.98 11.41
CA MET A 114 9.96 -5.69 11.47
C MET A 114 10.84 -5.47 10.24
N TRP A 115 11.56 -6.50 9.79
CA TRP A 115 12.39 -6.39 8.60
C TRP A 115 11.55 -6.08 7.36
N ASN A 116 10.39 -6.73 7.19
CA ASN A 116 9.48 -6.43 6.08
C ASN A 116 9.01 -4.97 6.11
N TYR A 117 8.59 -4.46 7.27
CA TYR A 117 8.22 -3.06 7.44
C TYR A 117 9.38 -2.13 7.06
N LEU A 118 10.54 -2.29 7.71
CA LEU A 118 11.70 -1.42 7.51
C LEU A 118 12.19 -1.46 6.05
N LYS A 119 12.26 -2.63 5.44
CA LYS A 119 12.67 -2.79 4.03
C LYS A 119 11.67 -2.13 3.07
N THR A 120 10.37 -2.20 3.36
CA THR A 120 9.33 -1.63 2.50
C THR A 120 9.37 -0.10 2.48
N PHE A 121 9.60 0.52 3.64
CA PHE A 121 9.52 1.97 3.81
C PHE A 121 10.87 2.69 3.77
N SER A 122 11.99 1.98 3.88
CA SER A 122 13.33 2.56 3.68
C SER A 122 13.71 2.63 2.19
N ARG A 123 14.89 3.22 1.92
CA ARG A 123 15.50 3.30 0.60
C ARG A 123 16.97 2.84 0.68
N PRO A 124 17.53 2.24 -0.37
CA PRO A 124 18.89 1.71 -0.32
C PRO A 124 19.94 2.81 -0.25
N LEU A 125 21.15 2.46 0.17
CA LEU A 125 22.33 3.30 0.01
C LEU A 125 22.62 3.58 -1.47
N LEU A 126 23.15 4.78 -1.76
CA LEU A 126 23.71 5.04 -3.08
C LEU A 126 25.10 4.39 -3.24
N PRO A 127 25.50 4.01 -4.45
CA PRO A 127 26.86 3.53 -4.71
C PRO A 127 27.92 4.55 -4.25
N GLY A 128 28.86 4.12 -3.41
CA GLY A 128 29.92 4.97 -2.87
C GLY A 128 29.51 5.85 -1.68
N GLU A 129 28.24 5.82 -1.24
CA GLU A 129 27.79 6.52 -0.03
C GLU A 129 28.25 5.75 1.23
N PRO A 130 28.88 6.42 2.22
CA PRO A 130 29.20 5.77 3.48
C PRO A 130 27.91 5.39 4.22
N GLN A 131 27.85 4.16 4.72
CA GLN A 131 26.72 3.72 5.53
C GLN A 131 26.64 4.54 6.82
N PRO A 132 25.53 5.28 7.07
CA PRO A 132 25.43 6.14 8.24
C PRO A 132 25.28 5.29 9.50
N GLU A 133 26.09 5.60 10.50
CA GLU A 133 25.97 5.02 11.85
C GLU A 133 24.83 5.67 12.65
N TYR A 134 24.63 6.99 12.51
CA TYR A 134 23.58 7.73 13.21
C TYR A 134 22.59 8.34 12.21
N VAL A 135 21.34 8.52 12.66
CA VAL A 135 20.27 9.16 11.86
C VAL A 135 20.72 10.53 11.32
N THR A 136 21.41 11.33 12.13
CA THR A 136 21.94 12.63 11.73
C THR A 136 22.94 12.59 10.59
N ASN A 137 23.64 11.47 10.39
CA ASN A 137 24.60 11.29 9.31
C ASN A 137 23.94 10.89 8.00
N SER A 138 22.69 10.39 8.05
CA SER A 138 21.94 9.91 6.89
C SER A 138 21.54 11.04 5.94
N ARG A 139 21.78 10.82 4.65
CA ARG A 139 21.30 11.71 3.58
C ARG A 139 19.79 11.86 3.60
N TYR A 140 19.05 10.79 3.90
CA TYR A 140 17.59 10.84 3.96
C TYR A 140 17.09 11.78 5.05
N PHE A 141 17.68 11.69 6.24
CA PHE A 141 17.34 12.60 7.34
C PHE A 141 17.66 14.06 7.00
N LYS A 142 18.85 14.32 6.43
CA LYS A 142 19.28 15.65 5.99
C LYS A 142 18.37 16.24 4.91
N ALA A 143 17.90 15.41 3.97
CA ALA A 143 16.97 15.82 2.92
C ALA A 143 15.60 16.24 3.46
N LEU A 144 15.17 15.65 4.59
CA LEU A 144 13.92 16.00 5.26
C LEU A 144 14.07 17.21 6.20
N HIS A 145 15.29 17.57 6.62
CA HIS A 145 15.59 18.70 7.50
C HIS A 145 16.64 19.64 6.90
N PRO A 146 16.47 20.17 5.68
CA PRO A 146 17.53 20.91 4.98
C PRO A 146 17.82 22.30 5.55
N GLN A 147 16.90 22.89 6.32
CA GLN A 147 16.96 24.27 6.82
C GLN A 147 16.54 24.39 8.29
N VAL A 148 16.63 23.29 9.04
CA VAL A 148 16.25 23.26 10.46
C VAL A 148 17.51 23.19 11.30
N ASP A 149 17.66 24.14 12.23
CA ASP A 149 18.72 24.11 13.23
C ASP A 149 18.42 23.02 14.27
N LEU A 150 19.13 21.90 14.14
CA LEU A 150 18.94 20.76 15.04
C LEU A 150 19.62 21.00 16.39
N PRO A 151 18.98 20.58 17.50
CA PRO A 151 19.59 20.67 18.83
C PRO A 151 20.89 19.87 18.89
N GLN A 152 21.90 20.40 19.58
CA GLN A 152 23.19 19.74 19.73
C GLN A 152 23.42 19.30 21.18
N PRO A 153 23.65 18.00 21.46
CA PRO A 153 23.67 16.89 20.52
C PRO A 153 22.25 16.46 20.08
N VAL A 154 22.12 15.97 18.85
CA VAL A 154 20.88 15.33 18.41
C VAL A 154 20.81 13.94 19.04
N THR A 155 19.74 13.71 19.79
CA THR A 155 19.45 12.40 20.41
C THR A 155 18.14 11.86 19.87
N HIS A 156 17.85 10.60 20.16
CA HIS A 156 16.54 10.02 19.86
C HIS A 156 15.38 10.69 20.62
N LYS A 157 15.62 11.56 21.61
CA LYS A 157 14.57 12.38 22.25
C LYS A 157 14.35 13.71 21.53
N SER A 158 15.34 14.18 20.76
CA SER A 158 15.30 15.46 20.07
C SER A 158 14.16 15.55 19.04
N CYS A 159 13.75 14.42 18.45
CA CYS A 159 12.63 14.37 17.51
C CYS A 159 11.33 14.92 18.11
N LEU A 160 11.10 14.69 19.41
CA LEU A 160 9.88 15.08 20.11
C LEU A 160 9.78 16.59 20.35
N ILE A 161 10.88 17.33 20.19
CA ILE A 161 10.89 18.79 20.35
C ILE A 161 10.00 19.42 19.29
N CYS A 162 10.16 19.01 18.03
CA CYS A 162 9.39 19.53 16.90
C CYS A 162 8.17 18.65 16.56
N HIS A 163 8.28 17.33 16.73
CA HIS A 163 7.24 16.35 16.38
C HIS A 163 6.60 15.73 17.64
N PRO A 164 5.56 16.36 18.25
CA PRO A 164 4.95 15.85 19.47
C PRO A 164 4.29 14.47 19.29
N GLY A 165 3.87 14.12 18.07
CA GLY A 165 3.27 12.83 17.72
C GLY A 165 4.27 11.70 17.42
N ALA A 166 5.58 11.95 17.51
CA ALA A 166 6.61 11.00 17.07
C ALA A 166 6.56 9.64 17.79
N LYS A 167 6.04 9.59 19.02
CA LYS A 167 5.83 8.33 19.77
C LYS A 167 4.87 7.36 19.06
N GLN A 168 3.98 7.88 18.22
CA GLN A 168 3.00 7.11 17.44
C GLN A 168 3.34 7.05 15.95
N LEU A 169 4.60 7.33 15.58
CA LEU A 169 5.04 7.52 14.19
C LEU A 169 4.37 8.70 13.45
N ASP A 170 3.73 9.62 14.18
CA ASP A 170 3.26 10.87 13.58
C ASP A 170 4.39 11.92 13.60
N TYR A 171 5.12 11.96 12.49
CA TYR A 171 6.15 12.95 12.19
C TYR A 171 5.64 14.07 11.26
N ARG A 172 4.34 14.08 10.93
CA ARG A 172 3.73 15.13 10.10
C ARG A 172 3.22 16.27 10.98
N SER A 173 2.69 15.94 12.15
CA SER A 173 2.28 16.95 13.12
C SER A 173 3.49 17.67 13.71
N LEU A 174 3.44 19.00 13.66
CA LEU A 174 4.43 19.90 14.22
C LEU A 174 3.84 20.66 15.41
N ASN A 175 4.71 21.03 16.36
CA ASN A 175 4.36 21.98 17.40
C ASN A 175 4.05 23.37 16.79
N THR A 176 3.52 24.30 17.59
CA THR A 176 3.12 25.64 17.10
C THR A 176 4.28 26.53 16.64
N GLU A 177 5.53 26.22 17.00
CA GLU A 177 6.72 26.95 16.55
C GLU A 177 7.08 26.62 15.10
N TRP A 178 6.68 25.43 14.61
CA TRP A 178 7.06 24.90 13.30
C TRP A 178 5.87 24.64 12.35
N GLN A 179 4.65 25.03 12.72
CA GLN A 179 3.46 25.00 11.84
C GLN A 179 3.53 26.05 10.73
#